data_AF-A0A2T4YYX0-F1
#
_entry.id   AF-A0A2T4YYX0-F1
#
_cell.length_a   1.000
_cell.length_b   1.000
_cell.length_c   1.000
_cell.angle_alpha   90.00
_cell.angle_beta   90.00
_cell.angle_gamma   90.00
#
_symmetry.space_group_name_H-M   'P 1'
#
loop_
_entity.id
_entity.type
_entity.pdbx_description
1 polymer ?
#
loop_
_entity_poly.entity_id
_entity_poly.type
_entity_poly.pdbx_seq_one_letter_code
_entity_poly.pdbx_strand_id
1 'polypeptide(L)'
;MNRIAVILLLFALILAGCQSGDGKTASPKEKGPETIDGVSPRDLPVIVAEALPQQDGKTLDRFIVDEDKDRLREHYDLDKGPHGIKEDFKIDPDYRLVEYRANDDLYYYRLEYPGQSKAVSTDYYKVFRTDEGWKTYYYYSKPKWEYETQDLEPNVVKGVHDQP
;
A
#
# COMPACT_ATOMS: atom_id res chain seq x y z
N MET A 1 -17.36 -63.47 -22.40
CA MET A 1 -16.44 -64.29 -23.21
C MET A 1 -15.54 -63.36 -24.00
N ASN A 2 -14.25 -63.70 -24.11
CA ASN A 2 -13.12 -63.00 -24.78
C ASN A 2 -12.61 -61.77 -23.98
N ARG A 3 -11.55 -61.80 -23.16
CA ARG A 3 -10.15 -62.30 -23.29
C ARG A 3 -9.46 -61.81 -24.57
N ILE A 4 -8.55 -60.84 -24.43
CA ILE A 4 -7.14 -60.86 -24.88
C ILE A 4 -6.40 -59.74 -24.13
N ALA A 5 -5.25 -60.12 -23.55
CA ALA A 5 -4.25 -59.28 -22.91
C ALA A 5 -2.94 -59.47 -23.67
N VAL A 6 -2.16 -58.40 -23.92
CA VAL A 6 -0.69 -58.35 -24.20
C VAL A 6 -0.28 -56.87 -24.09
N ILE A 7 0.23 -56.35 -22.96
CA ILE A 7 1.64 -56.19 -22.52
C ILE A 7 2.63 -55.73 -23.60
N LEU A 8 3.16 -54.51 -23.47
CA LEU A 8 4.55 -54.22 -23.82
C LEU A 8 5.12 -53.08 -22.96
N LEU A 9 6.00 -53.49 -22.05
CA LEU A 9 6.91 -52.69 -21.25
C LEU A 9 7.94 -52.00 -22.17
N LEU A 10 8.25 -50.73 -21.94
CA LEU A 10 9.57 -50.21 -22.25
C LEU A 10 9.98 -49.17 -21.21
N PHE A 11 10.89 -49.62 -20.36
CA PHE A 11 11.70 -48.85 -19.44
C PHE A 11 12.64 -47.92 -20.23
N ALA A 12 12.69 -46.65 -19.87
CA ALA A 12 13.88 -45.82 -20.04
C ALA A 12 14.21 -45.20 -18.69
N LEU A 13 15.08 -45.88 -17.95
CA LEU A 13 15.87 -45.32 -16.86
C LEU A 13 16.74 -44.19 -17.44
N ILE A 14 16.63 -42.97 -16.90
CA ILE A 14 17.74 -42.02 -16.91
C ILE A 14 18.03 -41.67 -15.46
N LEU A 15 19.13 -42.23 -14.97
CA LEU A 15 19.73 -41.94 -13.68
C LEU A 15 20.47 -40.59 -13.73
N ALA A 16 20.17 -39.78 -12.72
CA ALA A 16 21.08 -38.94 -11.95
C ALA A 16 22.10 -38.07 -12.70
N GLY A 17 21.80 -36.77 -12.77
CA GLY A 17 22.81 -35.73 -12.57
C GLY A 17 22.61 -35.12 -11.18
N CYS A 18 23.55 -35.39 -10.27
CA CYS A 18 23.63 -34.69 -8.98
C CYS A 18 23.91 -33.20 -9.21
N GLN A 19 23.09 -32.34 -8.62
CA GLN A 19 23.61 -31.08 -8.09
C GLN A 19 22.90 -30.75 -6.78
N SER A 20 23.63 -31.03 -5.70
CA SER A 20 23.42 -30.43 -4.40
C SER A 20 23.48 -28.92 -4.57
N GLY A 21 22.38 -28.24 -4.26
CA GLY A 21 22.28 -26.79 -4.25
C GLY A 21 21.24 -26.42 -3.20
N ASP A 22 21.76 -25.85 -2.12
CA ASP A 22 21.09 -25.43 -0.90
C ASP A 22 19.66 -24.92 -1.03
N GLY A 23 18.89 -25.23 0.01
CA GLY A 23 17.56 -24.69 0.23
C GLY A 23 17.55 -23.17 0.13
N LYS A 24 16.75 -22.69 -0.82
CA LYS A 24 15.98 -21.45 -0.72
C LYS A 24 14.83 -21.65 -1.69
N THR A 25 13.75 -22.25 -1.18
CA THR A 25 12.42 -21.96 -1.70
C THR A 25 12.33 -20.43 -1.67
N ALA A 26 12.55 -19.80 -2.81
CA ALA A 26 12.31 -18.38 -2.93
C ALA A 26 10.85 -18.20 -2.56
N SER A 27 10.58 -17.60 -1.40
CA SER A 27 9.27 -17.09 -1.09
C SER A 27 8.80 -16.35 -2.34
N PRO A 28 7.60 -16.63 -2.86
CA PRO A 28 7.07 -15.90 -4.00
C PRO A 28 7.27 -14.42 -3.69
N LYS A 29 8.01 -13.68 -4.54
CA LYS A 29 8.10 -12.22 -4.42
C LYS A 29 6.67 -11.74 -4.33
N GLU A 30 6.26 -11.29 -3.16
CA GLU A 30 4.90 -10.84 -2.92
C GLU A 30 4.64 -9.75 -3.96
N LYS A 31 3.71 -10.04 -4.89
CA LYS A 31 3.39 -9.10 -5.96
C LYS A 31 2.87 -7.84 -5.25
N GLY A 32 3.54 -6.70 -5.49
CA GLY A 32 3.11 -5.43 -4.94
C GLY A 32 1.66 -5.11 -5.34
N PRO A 33 0.99 -4.22 -4.60
CA PRO A 33 -0.39 -3.87 -4.90
C PRO A 33 -0.52 -3.32 -6.31
N GLU A 34 -1.66 -3.60 -6.93
CA GLU A 34 -1.97 -3.11 -8.26
C GLU A 34 -2.10 -1.59 -8.30
N THR A 35 -1.64 -1.01 -9.40
CA THR A 35 -1.72 0.42 -9.68
C THR A 35 -2.96 0.71 -10.53
N ILE A 36 -3.77 1.71 -10.16
CA ILE A 36 -4.93 2.19 -10.93
C ILE A 36 -4.65 3.64 -11.32
N ASP A 37 -4.77 3.96 -12.61
CA ASP A 37 -4.48 5.29 -13.17
C ASP A 37 -3.11 5.87 -12.75
N GLY A 38 -2.10 5.01 -12.70
CA GLY A 38 -0.74 5.36 -12.33
C GLY A 38 -0.50 5.54 -10.83
N VAL A 39 -1.49 5.23 -9.98
CA VAL A 39 -1.38 5.36 -8.51
C VAL A 39 -1.54 4.01 -7.82
N SER A 40 -0.56 3.66 -6.98
CA SER A 40 -0.58 2.51 -6.07
C SER A 40 -1.20 2.92 -4.73
N PRO A 41 -1.82 2.01 -3.96
CA PRO A 41 -2.29 2.33 -2.61
C PRO A 41 -1.14 2.78 -1.68
N ARG A 42 0.11 2.40 -1.99
CA ARG A 42 1.32 2.84 -1.28
C ARG A 42 1.65 4.32 -1.47
N ASP A 43 1.16 4.93 -2.55
CA ASP A 43 1.43 6.33 -2.87
C ASP A 43 0.46 7.27 -2.13
N LEU A 44 -0.77 6.80 -1.86
CA LEU A 44 -1.85 7.60 -1.28
C LEU A 44 -1.49 8.29 0.06
N PRO A 45 -0.86 7.60 1.04
CA PRO A 45 -0.48 8.23 2.30
C PRO A 45 0.35 9.50 2.11
N VAL A 46 1.32 9.48 1.20
CA VAL A 46 2.20 10.62 0.93
C VAL A 46 1.46 11.69 0.13
N ILE A 47 0.75 11.30 -0.93
CA ILE A 47 -0.02 12.22 -1.78
C ILE A 47 -1.01 13.03 -0.93
N VAL A 48 -1.78 12.36 -0.06
CA VAL A 48 -2.80 13.02 0.76
C VAL A 48 -2.17 13.86 1.86
N ALA A 49 -1.14 13.35 2.55
CA ALA A 49 -0.43 14.12 3.59
C ALA A 49 0.22 15.41 3.06
N GLU A 50 0.67 15.42 1.81
CA GLU A 50 1.17 16.64 1.14
C GLU A 50 0.04 17.56 0.69
N ALA A 51 -1.04 17.03 0.13
CA ALA A 51 -2.15 17.82 -0.41
C ALA A 51 -2.86 18.68 0.67
N LEU A 52 -2.97 18.15 1.89
CA LEU A 52 -3.63 18.83 3.02
C LEU A 52 -3.02 20.22 3.35
N PRO A 53 -1.72 20.35 3.64
CA PRO A 53 -1.09 21.65 3.89
C PRO A 53 -0.96 22.52 2.63
N GLN A 54 -0.88 21.92 1.43
CA GLN A 54 -0.84 22.64 0.15
C GLN A 54 -2.18 23.30 -0.23
N GLN A 55 -3.27 22.96 0.46
CA GLN A 55 -4.64 23.27 0.04
C GLN A 55 -4.96 22.75 -1.37
N ASP A 56 -4.39 21.62 -1.77
CA ASP A 56 -4.66 21.01 -3.08
C ASP A 56 -6.00 20.26 -3.06
N GLY A 57 -7.09 21.01 -3.20
CA GLY A 57 -8.44 20.49 -3.19
C GLY A 57 -8.72 19.52 -4.33
N LYS A 58 -8.09 19.70 -5.49
CA LYS A 58 -8.21 18.80 -6.64
C LYS A 58 -7.61 17.42 -6.38
N THR A 59 -6.44 17.38 -5.74
CA THR A 59 -5.83 16.11 -5.33
C THR A 59 -6.65 15.43 -4.23
N LEU A 60 -7.12 16.20 -3.24
CA LEU A 60 -8.02 15.67 -2.20
C LEU A 60 -9.32 15.15 -2.80
N ASP A 61 -9.90 15.85 -3.78
CA ASP A 61 -11.10 15.39 -4.47
C ASP A 61 -10.85 14.10 -5.27
N ARG A 62 -9.65 13.89 -5.80
CA ARG A 62 -9.36 12.63 -6.50
C ARG A 62 -9.32 11.43 -5.55
N PHE A 63 -8.69 11.55 -4.38
CA PHE A 63 -8.33 10.40 -3.54
C PHE A 63 -9.14 10.23 -2.27
N ILE A 64 -9.93 11.23 -1.86
CA ILE A 64 -10.85 11.10 -0.74
C ILE A 64 -12.19 10.52 -1.20
N VAL A 65 -12.76 9.66 -0.37
CA VAL A 65 -14.06 9.00 -0.56
C VAL A 65 -15.20 10.01 -0.66
N ASP A 66 -16.28 9.62 -1.34
CA ASP A 66 -17.41 10.51 -1.60
C ASP A 66 -18.15 10.94 -0.33
N GLU A 67 -18.18 10.06 0.68
CA GLU A 67 -18.84 10.33 1.95
C GLU A 67 -18.19 11.48 2.73
N ASP A 68 -16.92 11.81 2.45
CA ASP A 68 -16.18 12.88 3.11
C ASP A 68 -16.15 14.19 2.28
N LYS A 69 -16.77 14.23 1.10
CA LYS A 69 -16.67 15.37 0.17
C LYS A 69 -17.27 16.65 0.69
N ASP A 70 -18.43 16.57 1.34
CA ASP A 70 -19.09 17.76 1.85
C ASP A 70 -18.23 18.42 2.92
N ARG A 71 -17.61 17.61 3.79
CA ARG A 71 -16.64 18.10 4.78
C ARG A 71 -15.38 18.67 4.14
N LEU A 72 -14.90 18.08 3.05
CA LEU A 72 -13.78 18.67 2.30
C LEU A 72 -14.13 20.06 1.75
N ARG A 73 -15.33 20.25 1.20
CA ARG A 73 -15.80 21.54 0.64
C ARG A 73 -15.89 22.66 1.68
N GLU A 74 -16.01 22.31 2.97
CA GLU A 74 -15.95 23.29 4.06
C GLU A 74 -14.56 23.90 4.25
N HIS A 75 -13.51 23.23 3.77
CA HIS A 75 -12.12 23.60 4.03
C HIS A 75 -11.27 23.81 2.76
N TYR A 76 -11.69 23.27 1.62
CA TYR A 76 -10.92 23.24 0.38
C TYR A 76 -11.78 23.59 -0.84
N ASP A 77 -11.15 24.29 -1.80
CA ASP A 77 -11.69 24.49 -3.14
C ASP A 77 -11.30 23.28 -4.03
N LEU A 78 -12.26 22.39 -4.29
CA LEU A 78 -12.02 21.10 -4.96
C LEU A 78 -11.61 21.23 -6.42
N ASP A 79 -11.80 22.39 -7.04
CA ASP A 79 -11.40 22.63 -8.44
C ASP A 79 -9.95 23.15 -8.54
N LYS A 80 -9.32 23.50 -7.41
CA LYS A 80 -7.97 24.07 -7.38
C LYS A 80 -6.91 23.05 -6.99
N GLY A 81 -5.79 23.13 -7.71
CA GLY A 81 -4.53 22.50 -7.31
C GLY A 81 -3.92 23.16 -6.06
N PRO A 82 -2.63 22.92 -5.77
CA PRO A 82 -1.92 23.57 -4.68
C PRO A 82 -2.03 25.10 -4.76
N HIS A 83 -2.46 25.75 -3.66
CA HIS A 83 -2.60 27.21 -3.59
C HIS A 83 -2.53 27.79 -2.17
N GLY A 84 -2.24 26.96 -1.17
CA GLY A 84 -2.08 27.39 0.22
C GLY A 84 -0.70 28.01 0.47
N ILE A 85 -0.50 28.54 1.69
CA ILE A 85 0.79 29.11 2.14
C ILE A 85 1.95 28.09 2.03
N LYS A 86 1.63 26.81 2.05
CA LYS A 86 2.57 25.69 1.94
C LYS A 86 2.44 24.95 0.60
N GLU A 87 2.25 25.67 -0.51
CA GLU A 87 2.06 25.09 -1.85
C GLU A 87 3.19 24.13 -2.30
N ASP A 88 4.43 24.38 -1.88
CA ASP A 88 5.60 23.55 -2.19
C ASP A 88 5.92 22.52 -1.09
N PHE A 89 5.04 22.33 -0.10
CA PHE A 89 5.31 21.39 0.98
C PHE A 89 5.48 19.98 0.44
N LYS A 90 6.57 19.32 0.84
CA LYS A 90 6.85 17.93 0.54
C LYS A 90 7.22 17.19 1.80
N ILE A 91 6.79 15.94 1.90
CA ILE A 91 7.25 15.07 2.96
C ILE A 91 8.74 14.80 2.72
N ASP A 92 9.53 14.88 3.80
CA ASP A 92 10.95 14.57 3.77
C ASP A 92 11.15 13.14 3.20
N PRO A 93 12.01 12.94 2.18
CA PRO A 93 12.27 11.62 1.61
C PRO A 93 12.65 10.53 2.63
N ASP A 94 13.15 10.90 3.80
CA ASP A 94 13.51 10.03 4.92
C ASP A 94 12.30 9.54 5.76
N TYR A 95 11.08 9.65 5.23
CA TYR A 95 9.89 9.07 5.86
C TYR A 95 9.90 7.54 5.92
N ARG A 96 9.17 7.00 6.90
CA ARG A 96 8.88 5.57 7.05
C ARG A 96 7.42 5.28 6.77
N LEU A 97 7.17 4.27 5.94
CA LEU A 97 5.85 3.79 5.55
C LEU A 97 5.73 2.30 5.88
N VAL A 98 4.84 1.98 6.80
CA VAL A 98 4.50 0.61 7.19
C VAL A 98 3.13 0.26 6.63
N GLU A 99 3.04 -0.84 5.90
CA GLU A 99 1.84 -1.41 5.28
C GLU A 99 1.32 -2.58 6.12
N TYR A 100 0.00 -2.67 6.24
CA TYR A 100 -0.70 -3.81 6.82
C TYR A 100 -1.76 -4.22 5.81
N ARG A 101 -1.57 -5.36 5.16
CA ARG A 101 -2.45 -5.85 4.10
C ARG A 101 -3.57 -6.68 4.71
N ALA A 102 -4.81 -6.27 4.51
CA ALA A 102 -5.97 -7.10 4.87
C ALA A 102 -6.36 -8.05 3.74
N ASN A 103 -6.40 -7.53 2.50
CA ASN A 103 -6.61 -8.29 1.27
C ASN A 103 -6.12 -7.47 0.06
N ASP A 104 -6.44 -7.92 -1.16
CA ASP A 104 -5.99 -7.29 -2.41
C ASP A 104 -6.64 -5.93 -2.69
N ASP A 105 -7.73 -5.60 -1.99
CA ASP A 105 -8.53 -4.41 -2.17
C ASP A 105 -8.51 -3.49 -0.93
N LEU A 106 -7.79 -3.86 0.13
CA LEU A 106 -7.77 -3.14 1.40
C LEU A 106 -6.40 -3.22 2.09
N TYR A 107 -5.82 -2.04 2.27
CA TYR A 107 -4.53 -1.81 2.90
C TYR A 107 -4.66 -0.76 3.99
N TYR A 108 -3.90 -0.94 5.07
CA TYR A 108 -3.70 0.09 6.07
C TYR A 108 -2.26 0.56 6.05
N TYR A 109 -2.06 1.85 6.28
CA TYR A 109 -0.73 2.44 6.31
C TYR A 109 -0.51 3.25 7.57
N ARG A 110 0.72 3.19 8.07
CA ARG A 110 1.27 4.13 9.05
C ARG A 110 2.40 4.88 8.39
N LEU A 111 2.24 6.19 8.29
CA LEU A 111 3.22 7.10 7.71
C LEU A 111 3.87 7.90 8.84
N GLU A 112 5.18 7.78 8.97
CA GLU A 112 6.01 8.48 9.96
C GLU A 112 6.99 9.39 9.23
N TYR A 113 7.03 10.67 9.58
CA TYR A 113 7.90 11.63 8.92
C TYR A 113 8.33 12.75 9.89
N PRO A 114 9.45 13.45 9.62
CA PRO A 114 9.87 14.60 10.42
C PRO A 114 8.77 15.68 10.47
N GLY A 115 8.27 15.95 11.67
CA GLY A 115 7.32 17.01 11.96
C GLY A 115 7.99 18.33 12.35
N GLN A 116 7.17 19.30 12.74
CA GLN A 116 7.68 20.56 13.28
C GLN A 116 8.42 20.32 14.61
N SER A 117 9.47 21.08 14.87
CA SER A 117 10.24 21.03 16.13
C SER A 117 10.91 19.68 16.43
N LYS A 118 11.31 18.93 15.39
CA LYS A 118 11.97 17.60 15.50
C LYS A 118 11.10 16.49 16.10
N ALA A 119 9.81 16.72 16.32
CA ALA A 119 8.87 15.67 16.66
C ALA A 119 8.59 14.81 15.42
N VAL A 120 8.37 13.50 15.59
CA VAL A 120 7.89 12.65 14.51
C VAL A 120 6.39 12.85 14.36
N SER A 121 5.95 13.22 13.16
CA SER A 121 4.54 13.20 12.78
C SER A 121 4.14 11.78 12.38
N THR A 122 2.95 11.35 12.80
CA THR A 122 2.42 10.03 12.46
C THR A 122 0.98 10.14 11.99
N ASP A 123 0.75 9.72 10.75
CA ASP A 123 -0.57 9.66 10.14
C ASP A 123 -0.95 8.20 9.85
N TYR A 124 -2.25 7.95 9.92
CA TYR A 124 -2.84 6.61 9.75
C TYR A 124 -3.83 6.65 8.60
N TYR A 125 -3.72 5.69 7.69
CA TYR A 125 -4.56 5.61 6.51
C TYR A 125 -5.21 4.24 6.39
N LYS A 126 -6.45 4.25 5.93
CA LYS A 126 -7.17 3.08 5.41
C LYS A 126 -7.41 3.32 3.93
N VAL A 127 -6.69 2.58 3.09
CA VAL A 127 -6.73 2.72 1.64
C VAL A 127 -7.45 1.50 1.06
N PHE A 128 -8.47 1.75 0.26
CA PHE A 128 -9.28 0.67 -0.32
C PHE A 128 -9.64 0.95 -1.76
N ARG A 129 -9.86 -0.13 -2.51
CA ARG A 129 -10.22 -0.07 -3.92
C ARG A 129 -11.69 0.30 -4.07
N THR A 130 -11.98 1.18 -5.02
CA THR A 130 -13.31 1.53 -5.49
C THR A 130 -13.35 1.45 -7.01
N ASP A 131 -14.53 1.61 -7.61
CA ASP A 131 -14.67 1.68 -9.07
C ASP A 131 -13.95 2.90 -9.68
N GLU A 132 -13.66 3.92 -8.86
CA GLU A 132 -12.92 5.12 -9.24
C GLU A 132 -11.41 5.04 -8.93
N GLY A 133 -10.93 3.87 -8.51
CA GLY A 133 -9.55 3.63 -8.11
C GLY A 133 -9.35 3.61 -6.60
N TRP A 134 -8.12 3.85 -6.17
CA TRP A 134 -7.76 3.81 -4.74
C TRP A 134 -8.25 5.06 -4.01
N LYS A 135 -8.90 4.87 -2.88
CA LYS A 135 -9.45 5.95 -2.05
C LYS A 135 -9.05 5.79 -0.58
N THR A 136 -9.13 6.89 0.18
CA THR A 136 -8.98 6.93 1.64
C THR A 136 -9.99 7.89 2.25
N TYR A 137 -10.17 7.82 3.57
CA TYR A 137 -10.93 8.82 4.32
C TYR A 137 -10.14 10.11 4.48
N TYR A 138 -10.86 11.24 4.54
CA TYR A 138 -10.30 12.55 4.88
C TYR A 138 -9.74 12.56 6.31
N TYR A 139 -10.40 11.83 7.21
CA TYR A 139 -9.92 11.63 8.57
C TYR A 139 -10.06 10.16 8.98
N TYR A 140 -8.94 9.55 9.39
CA TYR A 140 -8.94 8.19 9.90
C TYR A 140 -8.23 8.14 11.26
N SER A 141 -8.94 7.66 12.28
CA SER A 141 -8.46 7.77 13.66
C SER A 141 -7.51 6.63 14.04
N LYS A 142 -6.50 6.96 14.85
CA LYS A 142 -5.56 5.99 15.42
C LYS A 142 -6.26 4.82 16.13
N PRO A 143 -7.26 5.01 17.02
CA PRO A 143 -7.90 3.88 17.70
C PRO A 143 -8.59 2.91 16.74
N LYS A 144 -9.21 3.42 15.68
CA LYS A 144 -9.84 2.60 14.65
C LYS A 144 -8.79 1.83 13.84
N TRP A 145 -7.70 2.51 13.47
CA TRP A 145 -6.57 1.88 12.82
C TRP A 145 -6.00 0.74 13.67
N GLU A 146 -5.67 0.98 14.94
CA GLU A 146 -5.08 -0.01 15.85
C GLU A 146 -5.97 -1.24 15.99
N TYR A 147 -7.28 -1.04 16.15
CA TYR A 147 -8.25 -2.13 16.21
C TYR A 147 -8.32 -2.93 14.91
N GLU A 148 -8.37 -2.27 13.76
CA GLU A 148 -8.51 -2.92 12.45
C GLU A 148 -7.21 -3.62 11.98
N THR A 149 -6.04 -3.24 12.51
CA THR A 149 -4.74 -3.83 12.16
C THR A 149 -4.18 -4.80 13.19
N GLN A 150 -4.87 -5.04 14.32
CA GLN A 150 -4.31 -5.75 15.48
C GLN A 150 -3.78 -7.17 15.18
N ASP A 151 -4.38 -7.84 14.19
CA ASP A 151 -4.03 -9.22 13.79
C ASP A 151 -3.29 -9.27 12.44
N LEU A 152 -2.92 -8.12 11.86
CA LEU A 152 -2.25 -8.04 10.56
C LEU A 152 -0.73 -7.93 10.73
N GLU A 153 0.02 -8.65 9.90
CA GLU A 153 1.48 -8.56 9.88
C GLU A 153 1.95 -7.26 9.21
N PRO A 154 2.83 -6.46 9.86
CA PRO A 154 3.38 -5.25 9.27
C PRO A 154 4.46 -5.56 8.23
N ASN A 155 4.44 -4.81 7.13
CA ASN A 155 5.48 -4.79 6.11
C ASN A 155 6.06 -3.38 5.96
N VAL A 156 7.38 -3.21 6.13
CA VAL A 156 8.03 -1.92 5.91
C VAL A 156 8.25 -1.72 4.40
N VAL A 157 7.42 -0.90 3.77
CA VAL A 157 7.46 -0.64 2.33
C VAL A 157 8.54 0.38 1.97
N LYS A 158 8.72 1.38 2.83
CA LYS A 158 9.82 2.34 2.76
C LYS A 158 10.24 2.69 4.18
N GLY A 159 11.53 2.83 4.39
CA GLY A 159 12.07 3.39 5.62
C GLY A 159 13.54 3.65 5.42
N VAL A 160 14.04 4.68 6.09
CA VAL A 160 15.48 4.80 6.32
C VAL A 160 15.87 3.60 7.18
N HIS A 161 16.73 2.74 6.63
CA HIS A 161 17.39 1.73 7.43
C HIS A 161 18.20 2.46 8.51
N ASP A 162 17.96 2.02 9.74
CA ASP A 162 18.74 2.27 10.94
C ASP A 162 18.57 3.64 11.60
N GLN A 163 17.84 3.64 12.72
CA GLN A 163 18.39 4.26 13.93
C GLN A 163 18.69 3.13 14.94
N PRO A 164 19.85 3.22 15.64
CA PRO A 164 20.42 2.16 16.48
C PRO A 164 19.56 1.76 17.68
#